data_AF-A0A3A8ZW39-F1
#
_entry.id   AF-A0A3A8ZW39-F1
#
_cell.length_a   1.000
_cell.length_b   1.000
_cell.length_c   1.000
_cell.angle_alpha   90.00
_cell.angle_beta   90.00
_cell.angle_gamma   90.00
#
_symmetry.space_group_name_H-M   'P 1'
#
loop_
_entity.id
_entity.type
_entity.pdbx_description
1 polymer ?
#
loop_
_entity_poly.entity_id
_entity_poly.type
_entity_poly.pdbx_seq_one_letter_code
_entity_poly.pdbx_strand_id
1 'polypeptide(L)'
;MNSFKIGKTEFGIGKISLSIENDLLTLEINGNDDVFDELMEDDGCEWSWALYPPRIYFRSVPYSGEKIVIDSDFLDHYETALYMMEHNDFTGVLEVTDSCIEIHGLVSIAGKTSALSIVAERTPA
;
A
#
# COMPACT_ATOMS: atom_id res chain seq x y z
N MET A 1 -8.93 -9.96 8.81
CA MET A 1 -9.66 -8.68 8.71
C MET A 1 -8.75 -7.71 7.98
N ASN A 2 -9.26 -7.09 6.92
CA ASN A 2 -8.47 -6.20 6.06
C ASN A 2 -8.10 -4.90 6.79
N SER A 3 -6.88 -4.39 6.56
CA SER A 3 -6.38 -3.14 7.15
C SER A 3 -5.39 -2.48 6.21
N PHE A 4 -5.50 -1.16 6.04
CA PHE A 4 -4.50 -0.31 5.42
C PHE A 4 -4.22 0.83 6.39
N LYS A 5 -3.07 0.74 7.06
CA LYS A 5 -2.71 1.68 8.11
C LYS A 5 -1.45 2.47 7.79
N ILE A 6 -1.53 3.79 7.97
CA ILE A 6 -0.37 4.69 7.96
C ILE A 6 -0.28 5.37 9.32
N GLY A 7 0.83 5.16 10.03
CA GLY A 7 1.02 5.62 11.40
C GLY A 7 -0.08 5.08 12.31
N LYS A 8 -0.97 5.97 12.77
CA LYS A 8 -2.10 5.62 13.63
C LYS A 8 -3.43 5.55 12.88
N THR A 9 -3.50 6.03 11.65
CA THR A 9 -4.74 6.15 10.89
C THR A 9 -5.01 4.90 10.07
N GLU A 10 -6.22 4.37 10.23
CA GLU A 10 -6.76 3.27 9.46
C GLU A 10 -7.56 3.84 8.28
N PHE A 11 -7.16 3.47 7.05
CA PHE A 11 -7.85 3.84 5.82
C PHE A 11 -8.77 2.73 5.31
N GLY A 12 -8.75 1.55 5.94
CA GLY A 12 -9.47 0.38 5.45
C GLY A 12 -8.95 -0.09 4.09
N ILE A 13 -9.54 -1.16 3.57
CA ILE A 13 -9.24 -1.61 2.20
C ILE A 13 -10.50 -1.47 1.35
N GLY A 14 -10.34 -0.81 0.21
CA GLY A 14 -11.31 -0.75 -0.87
C GLY A 14 -10.99 -1.84 -1.89
N LYS A 15 -10.50 -1.41 -3.06
CA LYS A 15 -10.19 -2.32 -4.19
C LYS A 15 -8.79 -2.91 -4.06
N ILE A 16 -8.71 -4.23 -4.25
CA ILE A 16 -7.46 -4.98 -4.43
C ILE A 16 -7.41 -5.52 -5.86
N SER A 17 -6.25 -5.42 -6.50
CA SER A 17 -5.94 -6.09 -7.76
C SER A 17 -4.57 -6.74 -7.63
N LEU A 18 -4.47 -8.03 -7.91
CA LEU A 18 -3.24 -8.78 -7.92
C LEU A 18 -3.21 -9.66 -9.18
N SER A 19 -2.13 -9.56 -9.95
CA SER A 19 -1.79 -10.50 -11.02
C SER A 19 -0.34 -10.94 -10.86
N ILE A 20 -0.08 -12.22 -11.14
CA ILE A 20 1.26 -12.80 -11.19
C ILE A 20 1.34 -13.56 -12.52
N GLU A 21 2.10 -13.01 -13.47
CA GLU A 21 2.24 -13.53 -14.83
C GLU A 21 3.72 -13.54 -15.22
N ASN A 22 4.24 -14.68 -15.70
CA ASN A 22 5.64 -14.82 -16.14
C ASN A 22 6.65 -14.33 -15.08
N ASP A 23 6.47 -14.73 -13.82
CA ASP A 23 7.29 -14.32 -12.67
C ASP A 23 7.31 -12.80 -12.41
N LEU A 24 6.30 -12.08 -12.91
CA LEU A 24 6.09 -10.65 -12.66
C LEU A 24 4.81 -10.42 -11.87
N LEU A 25 4.93 -9.71 -10.76
CA LEU A 25 3.84 -9.32 -9.89
C LEU A 25 3.37 -7.90 -10.22
N THR A 26 2.07 -7.76 -10.45
CA THR A 26 1.38 -6.47 -10.49
C THR A 26 0.35 -6.44 -9.38
N LEU A 27 0.50 -5.50 -8.44
CA LEU A 27 -0.35 -5.35 -7.27
C LEU A 27 -0.82 -3.92 -7.15
N GLU A 28 -2.09 -3.73 -6.84
CA GLU A 28 -2.67 -2.45 -6.44
C GLU A 28 -3.60 -2.69 -5.25
N ILE A 29 -3.42 -1.95 -4.17
CA ILE A 29 -4.33 -1.94 -3.01
C ILE A 29 -4.70 -0.48 -2.75
N ASN A 30 -6.00 -0.21 -2.80
CA ASN A 30 -6.56 1.10 -2.51
C ASN A 30 -7.12 1.12 -1.09
N GLY A 31 -6.94 2.23 -0.39
CA GLY A 31 -7.72 2.54 0.81
C GLY A 31 -9.21 2.53 0.51
N ASN A 32 -10.03 2.40 1.55
CA ASN A 32 -11.48 2.40 1.40
C ASN A 32 -11.99 3.84 1.23
N ASP A 33 -12.81 4.08 0.20
CA ASP A 33 -13.34 5.41 -0.09
C ASP A 33 -14.27 5.91 1.03
N ASP A 34 -15.18 5.06 1.54
CA ASP A 34 -16.11 5.45 2.61
C ASP A 34 -15.38 5.80 3.92
N VAL A 35 -14.37 5.00 4.29
CA VAL A 35 -13.53 5.28 5.47
C VAL A 35 -12.74 6.58 5.29
N PHE A 36 -12.26 6.84 4.08
CA PHE A 36 -11.56 8.08 3.78
C PHE A 36 -12.50 9.29 3.87
N ASP A 37 -13.69 9.20 3.30
CA ASP A 37 -14.69 10.27 3.37
C ASP A 37 -15.05 10.59 4.83
N GLU A 38 -15.25 9.57 5.68
CA GLU A 38 -15.47 9.75 7.12
C GLU A 38 -14.29 10.44 7.82
N LEU A 39 -13.05 10.07 7.49
CA LEU A 39 -11.85 10.73 8.04
C LEU A 39 -11.74 12.19 7.62
N MET A 40 -12.24 12.55 6.44
CA MET A 40 -12.19 13.91 5.91
C MET A 40 -13.29 14.81 6.47
N GLU A 41 -14.30 14.28 7.17
CA GLU A 41 -15.29 15.10 7.88
C GLU A 41 -14.67 15.95 9.00
N ASP A 42 -13.51 15.53 9.54
CA ASP A 42 -12.71 16.33 10.47
C ASP A 42 -11.66 17.17 9.72
N ASP A 43 -11.97 18.45 9.53
CA ASP A 43 -11.07 19.45 8.93
C ASP A 43 -9.69 19.53 9.63
N GLY A 44 -9.60 19.10 10.90
CA GLY A 44 -8.37 19.08 11.68
C GLY A 44 -7.54 17.80 11.56
N CYS A 45 -7.98 16.81 10.78
CA CYS A 45 -7.29 15.53 10.70
C CYS A 45 -5.93 15.66 10.00
N GLU A 46 -5.01 14.73 10.27
CA GLU A 46 -3.65 14.71 9.71
C GLU A 46 -3.63 14.65 8.17
N TRP A 47 -4.74 14.23 7.56
CA TRP A 47 -4.88 13.91 6.15
C TRP A 47 -5.79 14.87 5.39
N SER A 48 -6.23 15.98 5.99
CA SER A 48 -7.16 16.96 5.39
C SER A 48 -6.67 17.62 4.10
N TRP A 49 -5.38 17.45 3.78
CA TRP A 49 -4.77 17.88 2.52
C TRP A 49 -4.96 16.88 1.37
N ALA A 50 -5.36 15.64 1.64
CA ALA A 50 -5.49 14.60 0.63
C ALA A 50 -6.83 14.65 -0.08
N LEU A 51 -6.84 14.30 -1.37
CA LEU A 51 -8.05 14.31 -2.21
C LEU A 51 -8.66 12.91 -2.43
N TYR A 52 -7.93 11.85 -2.06
CA TYR A 52 -8.36 10.47 -2.23
C TYR A 52 -7.62 9.57 -1.22
N PRO A 53 -8.17 8.38 -0.93
CA PRO A 53 -7.49 7.41 -0.08
C PRO A 53 -6.11 7.01 -0.61
N PRO A 54 -5.19 6.56 0.25
CA PRO A 54 -3.89 6.10 -0.18
C PRO A 54 -4.01 4.87 -1.09
N ARG A 55 -3.16 4.81 -2.10
CA ARG A 55 -3.04 3.66 -3.00
C ARG A 55 -1.61 3.18 -3.05
N ILE A 56 -1.36 1.94 -2.67
CA ILE A 56 -0.05 1.30 -2.90
C ILE A 56 -0.09 0.50 -4.18
N TYR A 57 0.99 0.56 -4.96
CA TYR A 57 1.09 -0.24 -6.18
C TYR A 57 2.50 -0.77 -6.44
N PHE A 58 2.55 -1.88 -7.16
CA PHE A 58 3.73 -2.52 -7.72
C PHE A 58 3.41 -2.83 -9.18
N ARG A 59 4.21 -2.36 -10.13
CA ARG A 59 3.97 -2.61 -11.56
C ARG A 59 5.00 -3.56 -12.14
N SER A 60 4.57 -4.80 -12.41
CA SER A 60 5.39 -5.82 -13.07
C SER A 60 6.77 -6.00 -12.44
N VAL A 61 6.80 -6.17 -11.11
CA VAL A 61 8.04 -6.39 -10.36
C VAL A 61 8.39 -7.88 -10.32
N PRO A 62 9.68 -8.28 -10.34
CA PRO A 62 10.06 -9.68 -10.24
C PRO A 62 9.52 -10.34 -8.96
N TYR A 63 8.91 -11.52 -9.11
CA TYR A 63 8.34 -12.28 -8.01
C TYR A 63 8.54 -13.78 -8.21
N SER A 64 9.28 -14.40 -7.28
CA SER A 64 9.62 -15.82 -7.30
C SER A 64 8.77 -16.68 -6.36
N GLY A 65 7.69 -16.13 -5.78
CA GLY A 65 6.94 -16.79 -4.70
C GLY A 65 7.52 -16.56 -3.30
N GLU A 66 8.61 -15.79 -3.19
CA GLU A 66 9.23 -15.39 -1.93
C GLU A 66 8.86 -13.96 -1.56
N LYS A 67 9.16 -13.56 -0.32
CA LYS A 67 9.01 -12.18 0.13
C LYS A 67 9.81 -11.20 -0.74
N ILE A 68 9.23 -10.04 -1.01
CA ILE A 68 9.93 -8.93 -1.67
C ILE A 68 10.40 -7.96 -0.60
N VAL A 69 11.71 -7.69 -0.56
CA VAL A 69 12.28 -6.61 0.25
C VAL A 69 12.28 -5.34 -0.59
N ILE A 70 11.72 -4.27 -0.03
CA ILE A 70 11.53 -2.99 -0.68
C ILE A 70 12.48 -2.02 0.02
N ASP A 71 13.62 -1.79 -0.58
CA ASP A 71 14.61 -0.81 -0.14
C ASP A 71 14.85 0.24 -1.23
N SER A 72 15.80 1.15 -1.01
CA SER A 72 16.09 2.20 -1.99
C SER A 72 16.53 1.66 -3.34
N ASP A 73 17.29 0.55 -3.38
CA ASP A 73 17.72 -0.06 -4.63
C ASP A 73 16.52 -0.65 -5.38
N PHE A 74 15.60 -1.30 -4.68
CA PHE A 74 14.36 -1.78 -5.27
C PHE A 74 13.54 -0.63 -5.89
N LEU A 75 13.36 0.48 -5.17
CA LEU A 75 12.59 1.63 -5.64
C LEU A 75 13.25 2.33 -6.84
N ASP A 76 14.58 2.34 -6.93
CA ASP A 76 15.30 2.91 -8.07
C ASP A 76 15.13 2.09 -9.36
N HIS A 77 14.80 0.80 -9.25
CA HIS A 77 14.68 -0.12 -10.38
C HIS A 77 13.24 -0.41 -10.80
N TYR A 78 12.28 -0.28 -9.89
CA TYR A 78 10.91 -0.72 -10.12
C TYR A 78 9.88 0.37 -9.86
N GLU A 79 8.83 0.37 -10.68
CA GLU A 79 7.72 1.31 -10.53
C GLU A 79 6.79 0.85 -9.39
N THR A 80 7.14 1.28 -8.18
CA THR A 80 6.47 0.97 -6.92
C THR A 80 6.37 2.24 -6.08
N ALA A 81 5.18 2.57 -5.59
CA ALA A 81 5.00 3.72 -4.70
C ALA A 81 3.72 3.62 -3.86
N LEU A 82 3.66 4.45 -2.82
CA LEU A 82 2.42 4.83 -2.16
C LEU A 82 1.96 6.18 -2.75
N TYR A 83 0.80 6.19 -3.36
CA TYR A 83 0.23 7.36 -4.01
C TYR A 83 -0.87 7.99 -3.16
N MET A 84 -0.69 9.27 -2.84
CA MET A 84 -1.64 10.09 -2.11
C MET A 84 -1.37 11.55 -2.48
N MET A 85 -2.00 12.04 -3.56
CA MET A 85 -1.65 13.27 -4.33
C MET A 85 -0.31 13.22 -5.04
N GLU A 86 0.69 12.71 -4.36
CA GLU A 86 2.06 12.58 -4.82
C GLU A 86 2.51 11.12 -4.67
N HIS A 87 3.54 10.74 -5.42
CA HIS A 87 4.20 9.46 -5.24
C HIS A 87 5.15 9.57 -4.06
N ASN A 88 4.92 8.72 -3.07
CA ASN A 88 5.70 8.64 -1.85
C ASN A 88 6.44 7.31 -1.82
N ASP A 89 7.75 7.39 -1.60
CA ASP A 89 8.58 6.22 -1.40
C ASP A 89 8.20 5.54 -0.08
N PHE A 90 8.26 4.21 -0.10
CA PHE A 90 8.12 3.39 1.09
C PHE A 90 9.10 2.24 1.04
N THR A 91 9.63 1.86 2.20
CA THR A 91 10.51 0.72 2.37
C THR A 91 9.83 -0.31 3.25
N GLY A 92 10.10 -1.59 3.05
CA GLY A 92 9.46 -2.63 3.85
C GLY A 92 9.60 -4.02 3.25
N VAL A 93 8.65 -4.87 3.59
CA VAL A 93 8.55 -6.23 3.08
C VAL A 93 7.12 -6.46 2.58
N LEU A 94 7.01 -7.00 1.37
CA LEU A 94 5.76 -7.53 0.81
C LEU A 94 5.82 -9.06 0.90
N GLU A 95 4.81 -9.67 1.51
CA GLU A 95 4.59 -11.11 1.54
C GLU A 95 3.24 -11.44 0.91
N VAL A 96 3.22 -12.41 0.00
CA VAL A 96 2.00 -12.87 -0.66
C VAL A 96 1.86 -14.37 -0.42
N THR A 97 0.84 -14.73 0.34
CA THR A 97 0.48 -16.13 0.64
C THR A 97 -0.80 -16.50 -0.11
N ASP A 98 -1.24 -17.75 -0.04
CA ASP A 98 -2.49 -18.18 -0.69
C ASP A 98 -3.74 -17.47 -0.12
N SER A 99 -3.69 -17.04 1.14
CA SER A 99 -4.83 -16.45 1.86
C SER A 99 -4.68 -14.97 2.18
N CYS A 100 -3.49 -14.37 2.02
CA CYS A 100 -3.22 -13.02 2.48
C CYS A 100 -2.14 -12.30 1.65
N ILE A 101 -2.23 -10.98 1.57
CA ILE A 101 -1.19 -10.07 1.13
C ILE A 101 -0.82 -9.18 2.32
N GLU A 102 0.45 -9.15 2.69
CA GLU A 102 0.95 -8.38 3.83
C GLU A 102 2.07 -7.44 3.38
N ILE A 103 1.97 -6.17 3.77
CA ILE A 103 3.00 -5.16 3.55
C ILE A 103 3.30 -4.49 4.88
N HIS A 104 4.53 -4.61 5.35
CA HIS A 104 4.98 -3.97 6.59
C HIS A 104 6.23 -3.14 6.34
N GLY A 105 6.23 -1.90 6.79
CA GLY A 105 7.33 -1.00 6.47
C GLY A 105 7.20 0.41 7.02
N LEU A 106 7.82 1.33 6.31
CA LEU A 106 7.85 2.76 6.58
C LEU A 106 7.57 3.51 5.28
N VAL A 107 6.74 4.54 5.34
CA VAL A 107 6.48 5.46 4.23
C VAL A 107 6.94 6.86 4.61
N SER A 108 7.50 7.60 3.66
CA SER A 108 7.87 9.00 3.84
C SER A 108 6.88 9.91 3.11
N ILE A 109 6.08 10.66 3.86
CA ILE A 109 5.07 11.59 3.33
C ILE A 109 5.37 12.99 3.85
N ALA A 110 5.52 13.97 2.96
CA ALA A 110 5.82 15.37 3.30
C ALA A 110 7.01 15.52 4.30
N GLY A 111 8.05 14.70 4.13
CA GLY A 111 9.24 14.70 4.99
C GLY A 111 9.07 14.05 6.37
N LYS A 112 7.92 13.44 6.64
CA LYS A 112 7.66 12.65 7.86
C LYS A 112 7.65 11.16 7.53
N THR A 113 8.33 10.38 8.35
CA THR A 113 8.30 8.92 8.27
C THR A 113 7.23 8.36 9.18
N SER A 114 6.35 7.53 8.63
CA SER A 114 5.27 6.85 9.34
C SER A 114 5.34 5.34 9.11
N ALA A 115 4.91 4.56 10.10
CA ALA A 115 4.76 3.11 9.93
C ALA A 115 3.70 2.79 8.88
N LEU A 116 3.98 1.85 8.00
CA LEU A 116 3.05 1.31 7.01
C LEU A 116 2.71 -0.13 7.38
N SER A 117 1.43 -0.46 7.43
CA SER A 117 0.95 -1.82 7.67
C SER A 117 -0.29 -2.07 6.84
N ILE A 118 -0.21 -3.03 5.93
CA ILE A 118 -1.33 -3.45 5.08
C ILE A 118 -1.49 -4.95 5.22
N VAL A 119 -2.71 -5.40 5.51
CA VAL A 119 -3.07 -6.81 5.59
C VAL A 119 -4.35 -6.96 4.80
N ALA A 120 -4.33 -7.76 3.74
CA ALA A 120 -5.45 -7.95 2.83
C ALA A 120 -5.72 -9.45 2.62
N GLU A 121 -6.91 -9.91 2.97
CA GLU A 121 -7.33 -11.28 2.69
C GLU A 121 -7.45 -11.51 1.18
N ARG A 122 -6.95 -12.66 0.72
CA ARG A 122 -7.13 -13.13 -0.64
C ARG A 122 -8.28 -14.12 -0.67
N THR A 123 -9.30 -13.81 -1.45
CA THR A 123 -10.27 -14.82 -1.84
C THR A 123 -9.64 -15.67 -2.94
N PRO A 124 -9.59 -17.01 -2.81
CA PRO A 124 -9.20 -17.86 -3.92
C PRO A 124 -10.10 -17.58 -5.12
N ALA A 125 -9.50 -17.49 -6.31
CA ALA A 125 -10.22 -17.39 -7.58
C ALA A 125 -10.96 -18.69 -7.89
#